data_AF-A0A842WU90-F1
#
_entry.id   AF-A0A842WU90-F1
#
_cell.length_a   1.000
_cell.length_b   1.000
_cell.length_c   1.000
_cell.angle_alpha   90.00
_cell.angle_beta   90.00
_cell.angle_gamma   90.00
#
_symmetry.space_group_name_H-M   'P 1'
#
loop_
_entity.id
_entity.type
_entity.pdbx_description
1 polymer ?
#
loop_
_entity_poly.entity_id
_entity_poly.type
_entity_poly.pdbx_seq_one_letter_code
_entity_poly.pdbx_strand_id
1 'polypeptide(L)'
;MSEIESSVLTNIRYGQLITTIDEDIGESETWLIFQTAKGSNRCYTGLFCLKSWKSFRYGWFWGSIRYDMLIENALEIQNNDRTNILVAEYDDSDYIWLQPLEENENEWIPWGKLEFGTPKDDRTYPLLWAKIWSNPAQSSIKMSNIPLSEKIDSQINKTLESIGNLDLEIVHTKIDLKTEKERYLLEFHRPDDSEILYEKREPNTKEIREFLRYPRTTGLWYETEDGLKLTWDPFADVIYAEGDDPEPIEVIRPYINRSTLPPGLDFPDNAAEFESAEVREGLLLLFKRERRNWKLWLLGPDIGTRLLSLENDSYSNSQVVLLAESKYLFDRHSNSLYKIKVALDFDKKKMSIPKIFLSSPLLCSALAAKGIMVKGIRREYPDDEQDELEKE
;
A
#
# COMPACT_ATOMS: atom_id res chain seq x y z
N MET A 1 13.73 32.22 13.11
CA MET A 1 14.31 31.06 12.42
C MET A 1 15.69 30.83 13.00
N SER A 2 15.92 29.70 13.65
CA SER A 2 17.23 29.32 14.19
C SER A 2 17.99 28.58 13.10
N GLU A 3 19.12 29.11 12.63
CA GLU A 3 19.97 28.37 11.69
C GLU A 3 20.59 27.17 12.42
N ILE A 4 20.45 25.97 11.85
CA ILE A 4 21.21 24.80 12.31
C ILE A 4 22.56 24.86 11.61
N GLU A 5 23.64 25.01 12.38
CA GLU A 5 24.98 24.86 11.83
C GLU A 5 25.20 23.42 11.35
N SER A 6 25.88 23.24 10.21
CA SER A 6 26.15 21.92 9.60
C SER A 6 26.92 20.96 10.52
N SER A 7 27.49 21.46 11.62
CA SER A 7 28.23 20.72 12.65
C SER A 7 27.37 19.74 13.45
N VAL A 8 26.03 19.86 13.41
CA VAL A 8 25.10 18.99 14.15
C VAL A 8 24.57 17.82 13.31
N LEU A 9 24.69 17.89 11.99
CA LEU A 9 24.21 16.83 11.10
C LEU A 9 25.24 15.70 10.98
N THR A 10 24.80 14.46 11.13
CA THR A 10 25.61 13.27 10.88
C THR A 10 25.10 12.50 9.66
N ASN A 11 25.91 11.57 9.16
CA ASN A 11 25.56 10.66 8.05
C ASN A 11 24.92 11.34 6.82
N ILE A 12 25.51 12.46 6.38
CA ILE A 12 25.00 13.25 5.25
C ILE A 12 25.12 12.45 3.95
N ARG A 13 23.98 12.24 3.29
CA ARG A 13 23.80 11.50 2.04
C ARG A 13 23.09 12.39 1.03
N TYR A 14 23.57 12.38 -0.21
CA TYR A 14 22.98 13.19 -1.28
C TYR A 14 22.16 12.32 -2.23
N GLY A 15 21.18 12.92 -2.89
CA GLY A 15 20.26 12.20 -3.75
C GLY A 15 19.44 13.12 -4.65
N GLN A 16 18.46 12.54 -5.33
CA GLN A 16 17.44 13.26 -6.07
C GLN A 16 16.05 12.67 -5.86
N LEU A 17 15.06 13.55 -5.95
CA LEU A 17 13.69 13.23 -6.29
C LEU A 17 13.49 13.52 -7.77
N ILE A 18 12.95 12.56 -8.51
CA ILE A 18 12.58 12.74 -9.92
C ILE A 18 11.10 12.40 -10.02
N THR A 19 10.30 13.36 -10.45
CA THR A 19 8.83 13.22 -10.45
C THR A 19 8.27 13.41 -11.85
N THR A 20 7.53 12.43 -12.34
CA THR A 20 6.62 12.54 -13.48
C THR A 20 5.21 12.74 -12.98
N ILE A 21 4.46 13.59 -13.69
CA ILE A 21 3.04 13.79 -13.44
C ILE A 21 2.34 13.54 -14.76
N ASP A 22 1.46 12.55 -14.77
CA ASP A 22 0.46 12.40 -15.82
C ASP A 22 -0.70 13.33 -15.50
N GLU A 23 -0.79 14.43 -16.22
CA GLU A 23 -1.83 15.45 -16.00
C GLU A 23 -3.23 14.96 -16.41
N ASP A 24 -3.33 13.97 -17.30
CA ASP A 24 -4.60 13.49 -17.85
C ASP A 24 -5.33 12.62 -16.82
N ILE A 25 -4.62 11.71 -16.16
CA ILE A 25 -5.18 10.84 -15.11
C ILE A 25 -4.89 11.33 -13.69
N GLY A 26 -4.02 12.34 -13.55
CA GLY A 26 -3.64 12.88 -12.25
C GLY A 26 -2.85 11.88 -11.41
N GLU A 27 -2.08 11.01 -12.05
CA GLU A 27 -1.17 10.10 -11.38
C GLU A 27 0.25 10.68 -11.43
N SER A 28 1.07 10.32 -10.46
CA SER A 28 2.46 10.76 -10.45
C SER A 28 3.36 9.62 -10.03
N GLU A 29 4.53 9.57 -10.62
CA GLU A 29 5.55 8.60 -10.26
C GLU A 29 6.73 9.38 -9.71
N THR A 30 7.17 8.97 -8.53
CA THR A 30 8.28 9.63 -7.86
C THR A 30 9.39 8.63 -7.61
N TRP A 31 10.55 8.89 -8.18
CA TRP A 31 11.78 8.21 -7.83
C TRP A 31 12.43 8.91 -6.64
N LEU A 32 12.66 8.17 -5.56
CA LEU A 32 13.50 8.60 -4.44
C LEU A 32 14.83 7.85 -4.52
N ILE A 33 15.90 8.59 -4.79
CA ILE A 33 17.24 8.02 -4.98
C ILE A 33 18.23 8.78 -4.11
N PHE A 34 18.95 8.10 -3.22
CA PHE A 34 19.97 8.75 -2.39
C PHE A 34 21.08 7.77 -2.01
N GLN A 35 22.26 8.32 -1.74
CA GLN A 35 23.44 7.53 -1.36
C GLN A 35 23.15 6.63 -0.15
N THR A 36 23.71 5.42 -0.17
CA THR A 36 23.65 4.48 0.97
C THR A 36 24.44 4.97 2.18
N ALA A 37 25.57 5.62 1.93
CA ALA A 37 26.43 6.27 2.91
C ALA A 37 27.13 7.48 2.28
N LYS A 38 27.65 8.40 3.09
CA LYS A 38 28.34 9.60 2.61
C LYS A 38 29.46 9.24 1.62
N GLY A 39 29.35 9.72 0.38
CA GLY A 39 30.34 9.48 -0.67
C GLY A 39 30.36 8.05 -1.24
N SER A 40 29.40 7.21 -0.86
CA SER A 40 29.20 5.88 -1.47
C SER A 40 28.74 6.04 -2.91
N ASN A 41 29.22 5.17 -3.82
CA ASN A 41 28.72 5.07 -5.19
C ASN A 41 27.40 4.29 -5.29
N ARG A 42 26.96 3.63 -4.20
CA ARG A 42 25.70 2.87 -4.16
C ARG A 42 24.58 3.78 -3.67
N CYS A 43 23.44 3.75 -4.34
CA CYS A 43 22.24 4.50 -3.96
C CYS A 43 21.11 3.55 -3.58
N TYR A 44 20.39 3.90 -2.51
CA TYR A 44 19.04 3.42 -2.28
C TYR A 44 18.11 4.03 -3.31
N THR A 45 17.26 3.21 -3.91
CA THR A 45 16.39 3.60 -5.02
C THR A 45 15.02 2.96 -4.88
N GLY A 46 13.97 3.78 -4.98
CA GLY A 46 12.59 3.30 -5.07
C GLY A 46 11.74 4.17 -5.98
N LEU A 47 10.83 3.50 -6.69
CA LEU A 47 9.78 4.11 -7.49
C LEU A 47 8.47 4.11 -6.68
N PHE A 48 7.80 5.25 -6.58
CA PHE A 48 6.55 5.41 -5.84
C PHE A 48 5.46 5.90 -6.79
N CYS A 49 4.49 5.05 -7.11
CA CYS A 49 3.35 5.39 -7.96
C CYS A 49 2.20 5.93 -7.09
N LEU A 50 1.93 7.23 -7.21
CA LEU A 50 0.97 7.96 -6.40
C LEU A 50 -0.29 8.29 -7.21
N LYS A 51 -1.43 7.74 -6.79
CA LYS A 51 -2.74 8.04 -7.36
C LYS A 51 -3.32 9.36 -6.84
N SER A 52 -4.06 10.07 -7.68
CA SER A 52 -4.93 11.23 -7.35
C SER A 52 -4.22 12.51 -6.90
N TRP A 53 -3.29 13.02 -7.72
CA TRP A 53 -2.55 14.28 -7.51
C TRP A 53 -1.86 14.37 -6.15
N LYS A 54 -1.54 13.22 -5.55
CA LYS A 54 -0.87 13.18 -4.25
C LYS A 54 0.58 13.55 -4.46
N SER A 55 1.06 14.53 -3.71
CA SER A 55 2.49 14.84 -3.65
C SER A 55 3.22 13.85 -2.75
N PHE A 56 4.44 13.49 -3.14
CA PHE A 56 5.38 12.70 -2.33
C PHE A 56 5.93 13.53 -1.16
N ARG A 57 5.05 13.88 -0.22
CA ARG A 57 5.37 14.78 0.90
C ARG A 57 5.13 14.15 2.25
N TYR A 58 3.91 14.20 2.80
CA TYR A 58 3.63 13.71 4.15
C TYR A 58 2.72 12.49 4.10
N GLY A 59 3.21 11.36 4.56
CA GLY A 59 2.45 10.12 4.54
C GLY A 59 3.31 8.87 4.58
N TRP A 60 2.63 7.74 4.39
CA TRP A 60 3.22 6.44 4.14
C TRP A 60 3.04 6.11 2.66
N PHE A 61 4.13 5.79 1.99
CA PHE A 61 4.20 5.48 0.57
C PHE A 61 4.78 4.09 0.38
N TRP A 62 4.12 3.28 -0.43
CA TRP A 62 4.62 1.97 -0.80
C TRP A 62 5.42 2.09 -2.10
N GLY A 63 6.65 1.59 -2.10
CA GLY A 63 7.46 1.54 -3.31
C GLY A 63 7.01 0.41 -4.22
N SER A 64 7.28 0.54 -5.52
CA SER A 64 7.08 -0.54 -6.48
C SER A 64 8.04 -1.69 -6.17
N ILE A 65 7.49 -2.90 -6.13
CA ILE A 65 8.23 -4.16 -6.01
C ILE A 65 8.21 -4.95 -7.33
N ARG A 66 7.63 -4.34 -8.37
CA ARG A 66 7.57 -4.85 -9.75
C ARG A 66 8.85 -4.46 -10.48
N TYR A 67 9.67 -5.45 -10.78
CA TYR A 67 10.99 -5.24 -11.41
C TYR A 67 10.87 -4.78 -12.86
N ASP A 68 9.89 -5.30 -13.60
CA ASP A 68 9.50 -4.84 -14.92
C ASP A 68 9.23 -3.33 -14.94
N MET A 69 8.39 -2.83 -14.02
CA MET A 69 8.12 -1.39 -13.91
C MET A 69 9.38 -0.59 -13.57
N LEU A 70 10.22 -1.09 -12.66
CA LEU A 70 11.46 -0.41 -12.28
C LEU A 70 12.44 -0.31 -13.46
N ILE A 71 12.57 -1.39 -14.25
CA ILE A 71 13.47 -1.46 -15.40
C ILE A 71 13.02 -0.49 -16.49
N GLU A 72 11.75 -0.56 -16.88
CA GLU A 72 11.15 0.29 -17.91
C GLU A 72 11.27 1.78 -17.53
N ASN A 73 10.81 2.14 -16.34
CA ASN A 73 10.77 3.54 -15.91
C ASN A 73 12.15 4.13 -15.61
N ALA A 74 13.15 3.31 -15.24
CA ALA A 74 14.48 3.81 -14.93
C ALA A 74 15.20 4.40 -16.15
N LEU A 75 14.90 3.90 -17.36
CA LEU A 75 15.48 4.44 -18.60
C LEU A 75 14.75 5.72 -19.05
N GLU A 76 13.43 5.77 -18.87
CA GLU A 76 12.60 6.90 -19.32
C GLU A 76 12.85 8.16 -18.47
N ILE A 77 13.03 7.99 -17.16
CA ILE A 77 13.08 9.11 -16.21
C ILE A 77 14.38 9.92 -16.24
N GLN A 78 15.38 9.51 -17.02
CA GLN A 78 16.72 10.11 -16.98
C GLN A 78 16.74 11.57 -17.45
N ASN A 79 15.76 12.03 -18.21
CA ASN A 79 15.74 13.40 -18.75
C ASN A 79 14.72 14.32 -18.05
N ASN A 80 14.14 13.86 -16.94
CA ASN A 80 13.06 14.56 -16.26
C ASN A 80 13.57 15.56 -15.23
N ASP A 81 12.69 16.47 -14.83
CA ASP A 81 12.97 17.47 -13.80
C ASP A 81 13.33 16.81 -12.48
N ARG A 82 14.43 17.29 -11.89
CA ARG A 82 15.03 16.72 -10.69
C ARG A 82 15.09 17.74 -9.59
N THR A 83 14.76 17.30 -8.39
CA THR A 83 14.99 18.05 -7.17
C THR A 83 16.11 17.38 -6.40
N ASN A 84 17.22 18.07 -6.21
CA ASN A 84 18.29 17.57 -5.36
C ASN A 84 17.79 17.44 -3.92
N ILE A 85 18.19 16.34 -3.27
CA ILE A 85 17.86 16.05 -1.88
C ILE A 85 19.12 15.82 -1.04
N LEU A 86 18.98 16.17 0.23
CA LEU A 86 19.93 15.87 1.28
C LEU A 86 19.20 15.02 2.31
N VAL A 87 19.76 13.87 2.65
CA VAL A 87 19.31 13.03 3.76
C VAL A 87 20.40 13.03 4.82
N ALA A 88 20.08 13.43 6.04
CA ALA A 88 21.02 13.48 7.14
C ALA A 88 20.36 13.04 8.45
N GLU A 89 21.18 12.53 9.34
CA GLU A 89 20.77 12.12 10.67
C GLU A 89 20.86 13.31 11.63
N TYR A 90 19.80 13.47 12.43
CA TYR A 90 19.66 14.48 13.47
C TYR A 90 18.76 13.92 14.57
N ASP A 91 19.16 13.98 15.84
CA ASP A 91 18.39 13.46 16.98
C ASP A 91 17.94 12.00 16.76
N ASP A 92 18.92 11.14 16.41
CA ASP A 92 18.76 9.70 16.13
C ASP A 92 17.67 9.38 15.07
N SER A 93 17.40 10.32 14.15
CA SER A 93 16.40 10.18 13.10
C SER A 93 16.92 10.71 11.77
N ASP A 94 16.52 10.05 10.69
CA ASP A 94 16.79 10.53 9.34
C ASP A 94 15.81 11.64 8.95
N TYR A 95 16.34 12.67 8.30
CA TYR A 95 15.57 13.79 7.79
C TYR A 95 15.96 14.09 6.36
N ILE A 96 14.99 14.60 5.59
CA ILE A 96 15.17 14.95 4.18
C ILE A 96 14.95 16.45 3.99
N TRP A 97 15.83 17.06 3.21
CA TRP A 97 15.75 18.45 2.75
C TRP A 97 15.78 18.49 1.23
N LEU A 98 15.14 19.51 0.67
CA LEU A 98 15.13 19.78 -0.76
C LEU A 98 15.97 21.03 -1.07
N GLN A 99 16.68 20.99 -2.19
CA GLN A 99 17.33 22.18 -2.74
C GLN A 99 16.32 22.93 -3.64
N PRO A 100 16.02 24.21 -3.37
CA PRO A 100 15.15 25.01 -4.23
C PRO A 100 15.84 25.32 -5.56
N LEU A 101 15.06 25.34 -6.64
CA LEU A 101 15.56 25.50 -8.01
C LEU A 101 15.98 26.95 -8.36
N GLU A 102 15.46 27.98 -7.69
CA GLU A 102 15.46 29.34 -8.26
C GLU A 102 16.17 30.47 -7.47
N GLU A 103 16.59 30.28 -6.21
CA GLU A 103 16.99 31.47 -5.39
C GLU A 103 18.30 31.35 -4.60
N ASN A 104 18.74 30.15 -4.23
CA ASN A 104 19.98 29.96 -3.47
C ASN A 104 20.44 28.49 -3.50
N GLU A 105 21.39 28.14 -4.37
CA GLU A 105 21.93 26.77 -4.49
C GLU A 105 22.58 26.25 -3.19
N ASN A 106 22.81 27.09 -2.19
CA ASN A 106 23.42 26.68 -0.92
C ASN A 106 22.42 26.47 0.22
N GLU A 107 21.13 26.75 0.00
CA GLU A 107 20.08 26.60 1.02
C GLU A 107 19.29 25.31 0.82
N TRP A 108 19.11 24.56 1.90
CA TRP A 108 18.34 23.32 1.94
C TRP A 108 17.09 23.54 2.79
N ILE A 109 15.92 23.33 2.19
CA ILE A 109 14.62 23.54 2.83
C ILE A 109 14.16 22.22 3.48
N PRO A 110 13.80 22.22 4.77
CA PRO A 110 13.36 21.00 5.44
C PRO A 110 12.09 20.46 4.77
N TRP A 111 12.14 19.20 4.37
CA TRP A 111 10.99 18.49 3.83
C TRP A 111 10.27 17.72 4.93
N GLY A 112 11.00 16.98 5.77
CA GLY A 112 10.43 16.25 6.90
C GLY A 112 11.34 15.18 7.48
N LYS A 113 10.86 14.50 8.53
CA LYS A 113 11.49 13.27 9.03
C LYS A 113 11.23 12.16 8.01
N LEU A 114 12.23 11.33 7.72
CA LEU A 114 12.17 10.22 6.79
C LEU A 114 12.44 8.90 7.52
N GLU A 115 11.61 7.90 7.29
CA GLU A 115 11.91 6.49 7.54
C GLU A 115 11.66 5.72 6.25
N PHE A 116 12.43 4.68 5.98
CA PHE A 116 12.29 3.90 4.76
C PHE A 116 12.61 2.41 4.99
N GLY A 117 12.01 1.57 4.15
CA GLY A 117 12.24 0.13 4.15
C GLY A 117 13.17 -0.27 3.01
N THR A 118 14.23 -1.00 3.33
CA THR A 118 15.15 -1.57 2.34
C THR A 118 14.83 -3.04 2.07
N PRO A 119 15.22 -3.55 0.89
CA PRO A 119 15.17 -4.99 0.63
C PRO A 119 16.16 -5.74 1.54
N LYS A 120 16.01 -7.06 1.64
CA LYS A 120 16.98 -7.93 2.30
C LYS A 120 18.28 -8.04 1.49
N ASP A 121 19.29 -8.67 2.10
CA ASP A 121 20.57 -9.07 1.48
C ASP A 121 21.38 -7.91 0.88
N ASP A 122 21.47 -6.79 1.61
CA ASP A 122 22.25 -5.60 1.26
C ASP A 122 21.90 -4.98 -0.10
N ARG A 123 20.77 -5.35 -0.72
CA ARG A 123 20.30 -4.73 -1.95
C ARG A 123 19.89 -3.28 -1.68
N THR A 124 19.95 -2.45 -2.73
CA THR A 124 19.61 -1.03 -2.61
C THR A 124 18.33 -0.66 -3.35
N TYR A 125 17.74 -1.59 -4.09
CA TYR A 125 16.44 -1.45 -4.72
C TYR A 125 15.70 -2.79 -4.77
N PRO A 126 14.34 -2.76 -4.76
CA PRO A 126 13.52 -1.56 -4.55
C PRO A 126 13.48 -1.13 -3.09
N LEU A 127 13.46 0.17 -2.82
CA LEU A 127 12.95 0.68 -1.54
C LEU A 127 11.48 0.27 -1.40
N LEU A 128 11.17 -0.47 -0.34
CA LEU A 128 9.87 -1.13 -0.17
C LEU A 128 8.78 -0.15 0.27
N TRP A 129 9.16 0.86 1.05
CA TRP A 129 8.28 1.92 1.53
C TRP A 129 9.10 3.12 1.97
N ALA A 130 8.45 4.28 1.99
CA ALA A 130 8.95 5.51 2.58
C ALA A 130 7.85 6.13 3.45
N LYS A 131 8.23 6.65 4.60
CA LYS A 131 7.34 7.36 5.51
C LYS A 131 7.95 8.71 5.82
N ILE A 132 7.17 9.75 5.55
CA ILE A 132 7.62 11.13 5.72
C ILE A 132 6.62 11.87 6.62
N TRP A 133 7.13 12.52 7.66
CA TRP A 133 6.31 13.31 8.58
C TRP A 133 6.61 14.80 8.46
N SER A 134 5.54 15.58 8.56
CA SER A 134 5.64 17.00 8.89
C SER A 134 6.14 17.11 10.33
N ASN A 135 7.44 17.35 10.50
CA ASN A 135 8.02 17.63 11.80
C ASN A 135 8.55 19.08 11.78
N PRO A 136 7.96 19.99 12.57
CA PRO A 136 8.37 21.40 12.61
C PRO A 136 9.73 21.62 13.30
N ALA A 137 10.37 20.57 13.83
CA ALA A 137 11.61 20.68 14.59
C ALA A 137 12.83 21.13 13.76
N GLN A 138 12.72 21.33 12.44
CA GLN A 138 13.87 21.61 11.59
C GLN A 138 13.75 22.90 10.81
N SER A 139 14.85 23.65 10.80
CA SER A 139 15.01 24.90 10.06
C SER A 139 15.74 24.64 8.74
N SER A 140 15.76 25.63 7.85
CA SER A 140 16.63 25.57 6.66
C SER A 140 18.10 25.53 7.06
N ILE A 141 18.90 24.88 6.21
CA ILE A 141 20.32 24.65 6.46
C ILE A 141 21.10 25.25 5.31
N LYS A 142 22.15 26.00 5.65
CA LYS A 142 23.13 26.49 4.69
C LYS A 142 24.39 25.65 4.78
N MET A 143 24.81 25.05 3.68
CA MET A 143 26.01 24.23 3.65
C MET A 143 27.04 24.83 2.68
N SER A 144 28.27 25.05 3.18
CA SER A 144 29.44 25.30 2.36
C SER A 144 30.08 23.95 1.99
N ASN A 145 30.45 23.75 0.71
CA ASN A 145 31.00 22.50 0.15
C ASN A 145 29.99 21.36 -0.10
N ILE A 146 28.85 21.69 -0.70
CA ILE A 146 27.93 20.70 -1.27
C ILE A 146 28.62 20.04 -2.48
N PRO A 147 28.52 18.72 -2.69
CA PRO A 147 28.95 18.11 -3.94
C PRO A 147 28.31 18.81 -5.13
N LEU A 148 29.08 19.07 -6.19
CA LEU A 148 28.54 19.63 -7.44
C LEU A 148 27.35 18.78 -7.89
N SER A 149 26.24 19.43 -8.28
CA SER A 149 25.03 18.74 -8.77
C SER A 149 25.38 17.69 -9.83
N GLU A 150 26.26 18.05 -10.78
CA GLU A 150 26.74 17.15 -11.83
C GLU A 150 27.31 15.81 -11.33
N LYS A 151 27.95 15.79 -10.15
CA LYS A 151 28.46 14.55 -9.56
C LYS A 151 27.34 13.66 -9.02
N ILE A 152 26.33 14.28 -8.42
CA ILE A 152 25.12 13.60 -7.94
C ILE A 152 24.33 13.08 -9.14
N ASP A 153 24.14 13.92 -10.17
CA ASP A 153 23.48 13.57 -11.43
C ASP A 153 24.14 12.36 -12.10
N SER A 154 25.46 12.39 -12.28
CA SER A 154 26.20 11.28 -12.91
C SER A 154 26.06 9.98 -12.11
N GLN A 155 26.09 10.06 -10.78
CA GLN A 155 25.92 8.88 -9.92
C GLN A 155 24.51 8.30 -10.03
N ILE A 156 23.49 9.16 -10.04
CA ILE A 156 22.10 8.75 -10.11
C ILE A 156 21.77 8.19 -11.49
N ASN A 157 22.28 8.80 -12.56
CA ASN A 157 22.15 8.27 -13.92
C ASN A 157 22.75 6.87 -14.03
N LYS A 158 23.97 6.65 -13.51
CA LYS A 158 24.57 5.31 -13.48
C LYS A 158 23.73 4.30 -12.69
N THR A 159 23.08 4.74 -11.62
CA THR A 159 22.20 3.86 -10.83
C THR A 159 20.95 3.49 -11.64
N LEU A 160 20.31 4.48 -12.28
CA LEU A 160 19.14 4.28 -13.14
C LEU A 160 19.47 3.42 -14.37
N GLU A 161 20.58 3.70 -15.05
CA GLU A 161 21.11 2.87 -16.14
C GLU A 161 21.37 1.44 -15.67
N SER A 162 21.95 1.25 -14.48
CA SER A 162 22.17 -0.09 -13.94
C SER A 162 20.87 -0.84 -13.65
N ILE A 163 19.80 -0.14 -13.28
CA ILE A 163 18.48 -0.74 -13.07
C ILE A 163 17.83 -1.05 -14.42
N GLY A 164 17.85 -0.10 -15.36
CA GLY A 164 17.26 -0.26 -16.69
C GLY A 164 17.97 -1.30 -17.56
N ASN A 165 19.25 -1.59 -17.30
CA ASN A 165 20.01 -2.63 -17.98
C ASN A 165 20.01 -3.98 -17.22
N LEU A 166 19.11 -4.17 -16.24
CA LEU A 166 18.98 -5.46 -15.57
C LEU A 166 18.46 -6.51 -16.57
N ASP A 167 19.35 -7.39 -16.99
CA ASP A 167 19.01 -8.59 -17.73
C ASP A 167 18.54 -9.68 -16.76
N LEU A 168 17.38 -9.43 -16.14
CA LEU A 168 16.72 -10.38 -15.27
C LEU A 168 15.39 -10.77 -15.92
N GLU A 169 15.28 -12.04 -16.32
CA GLU A 169 14.01 -12.65 -16.73
C GLU A 169 13.11 -12.85 -15.49
N ILE A 170 12.61 -11.75 -14.92
CA ILE A 170 11.62 -11.75 -13.84
C ILE A 170 10.26 -11.54 -14.49
N VAL A 171 9.36 -12.50 -14.28
CA VAL A 171 8.00 -12.44 -14.77
C VAL A 171 7.11 -11.80 -13.72
N HIS A 172 6.48 -10.68 -14.06
CA HIS A 172 5.37 -10.15 -13.29
C HIS A 172 4.16 -11.07 -13.47
N THR A 173 3.52 -11.43 -12.36
CA THR A 173 2.40 -12.36 -12.33
C THR A 173 1.22 -11.82 -11.55
N LYS A 174 0.03 -12.18 -12.00
CA LYS A 174 -1.18 -12.22 -11.18
C LYS A 174 -1.33 -13.60 -10.56
N ILE A 175 -2.05 -13.66 -9.44
CA ILE A 175 -2.24 -14.89 -8.66
C ILE A 175 -3.72 -15.12 -8.45
N ASP A 176 -4.25 -16.20 -9.00
CA ASP A 176 -5.58 -16.69 -8.64
C ASP A 176 -5.47 -17.52 -7.37
N LEU A 177 -6.19 -17.10 -6.34
CA LEU A 177 -6.24 -17.77 -5.06
C LEU A 177 -7.59 -18.43 -4.87
N LYS A 178 -7.59 -19.75 -4.75
CA LYS A 178 -8.78 -20.58 -4.51
C LYS A 178 -8.48 -21.66 -3.47
N THR A 179 -9.53 -22.36 -3.03
CA THR A 179 -9.39 -23.56 -2.19
C THR A 179 -9.81 -24.80 -2.96
N GLU A 180 -8.99 -25.84 -2.92
CA GLU A 180 -9.28 -27.14 -3.53
C GLU A 180 -8.70 -28.27 -2.68
N LYS A 181 -9.55 -29.23 -2.27
CA LYS A 181 -9.13 -30.45 -1.56
C LYS A 181 -8.33 -30.12 -0.30
N GLU A 182 -8.90 -29.30 0.58
CA GLU A 182 -8.31 -28.91 1.86
C GLU A 182 -6.97 -28.16 1.73
N ARG A 183 -6.74 -27.49 0.59
CA ARG A 183 -5.54 -26.69 0.34
C ARG A 183 -5.87 -25.39 -0.38
N TYR A 184 -5.14 -24.34 -0.05
CA TYR A 184 -5.09 -23.15 -0.89
C TYR A 184 -4.28 -23.47 -2.14
N LEU A 185 -4.84 -23.18 -3.30
CA LEU A 185 -4.22 -23.30 -4.61
C LEU A 185 -3.97 -21.90 -5.16
N LEU A 186 -2.71 -21.64 -5.50
CA LEU A 186 -2.21 -20.40 -6.06
C LEU A 186 -1.75 -20.69 -7.47
N GLU A 187 -2.45 -20.13 -8.44
CA GLU A 187 -2.12 -20.25 -9.86
C GLU A 187 -1.53 -18.93 -10.33
N PHE A 188 -0.28 -18.98 -10.77
CA PHE A 188 0.47 -17.83 -11.23
C PHE A 188 0.35 -17.72 -12.74
N HIS A 189 -0.12 -16.58 -13.22
CA HIS A 189 -0.28 -16.33 -14.65
C HIS A 189 0.26 -14.95 -15.02
N ARG A 190 0.62 -14.74 -16.29
CA ARG A 190 1.00 -13.39 -16.77
C ARG A 190 -0.24 -12.49 -16.72
N PRO A 191 -0.10 -11.17 -16.49
CA PRO A 191 -1.24 -10.27 -16.39
C PRO A 191 -2.24 -10.31 -17.55
N ASP A 192 -1.75 -10.64 -18.76
CA ASP A 192 -2.48 -10.61 -20.03
C ASP A 192 -2.74 -12.01 -20.63
N ASP A 193 -2.45 -13.08 -19.89
CA ASP A 193 -2.59 -14.46 -20.34
C ASP A 193 -3.20 -15.32 -19.22
N SER A 194 -3.96 -16.34 -19.59
CA SER A 194 -4.48 -17.34 -18.66
C SER A 194 -3.57 -18.57 -18.53
N GLU A 195 -2.43 -18.61 -19.24
CA GLU A 195 -1.42 -19.65 -19.07
C GLU A 195 -0.89 -19.66 -17.63
N ILE A 196 -1.06 -20.81 -16.96
CA ILE A 196 -0.51 -21.06 -15.63
C ILE A 196 0.99 -21.35 -15.78
N LEU A 197 1.80 -20.42 -15.27
CA LEU A 197 3.26 -20.53 -15.22
C LEU A 197 3.75 -21.38 -14.06
N TYR A 198 3.05 -21.32 -12.93
CA TYR A 198 3.42 -22.02 -11.71
C TYR A 198 2.20 -22.24 -10.82
N GLU A 199 2.19 -23.38 -10.13
CA GLU A 199 1.18 -23.69 -9.11
C GLU A 199 1.84 -23.92 -7.75
N LYS A 200 1.23 -23.36 -6.71
CA LYS A 200 1.56 -23.70 -5.33
C LYS A 200 0.33 -24.15 -4.57
N ARG A 201 0.46 -25.26 -3.86
CA ARG A 201 -0.56 -25.79 -2.95
C ARG A 201 -0.06 -25.70 -1.52
N GLU A 202 -0.86 -25.14 -0.63
CA GLU A 202 -0.50 -24.93 0.77
C GLU A 202 -1.71 -25.09 1.68
N PRO A 203 -1.69 -26.00 2.67
CA PRO A 203 -2.80 -26.14 3.61
C PRO A 203 -2.92 -24.97 4.60
N ASN A 204 -1.82 -24.34 5.02
CA ASN A 204 -1.82 -23.41 6.14
C ASN A 204 -2.04 -21.95 5.72
N THR A 205 -3.02 -21.28 6.33
CA THR A 205 -3.36 -19.88 6.02
C THR A 205 -2.22 -18.91 6.33
N LYS A 206 -1.46 -19.18 7.40
CA LYS A 206 -0.30 -18.36 7.78
C LYS A 206 0.79 -18.44 6.71
N GLU A 207 1.06 -19.63 6.18
CA GLU A 207 2.08 -19.83 5.16
C GLU A 207 1.69 -19.15 3.84
N ILE A 208 0.40 -19.22 3.47
CA ILE A 208 -0.14 -18.45 2.35
C ILE A 208 0.05 -16.95 2.51
N ARG A 209 -0.27 -16.40 3.69
CA ARG A 209 -0.06 -14.98 3.94
C ARG A 209 1.41 -14.59 3.80
N GLU A 210 2.31 -15.36 4.41
CA GLU A 210 3.74 -15.08 4.36
C GLU A 210 4.27 -15.16 2.93
N PHE A 211 3.82 -16.17 2.18
CA PHE A 211 4.17 -16.38 0.80
C PHE A 211 3.64 -15.26 -0.10
N LEU A 212 2.34 -14.95 -0.06
CA LEU A 212 1.76 -13.86 -0.86
C LEU A 212 2.42 -12.51 -0.55
N ARG A 213 2.86 -12.28 0.68
CA ARG A 213 3.57 -11.06 1.06
C ARG A 213 5.07 -11.11 0.81
N TYR A 214 5.60 -12.20 0.27
CA TYR A 214 7.03 -12.43 0.16
C TYR A 214 7.73 -11.28 -0.58
N PRO A 215 7.34 -10.89 -1.82
CA PRO A 215 8.06 -9.83 -2.53
C PRO A 215 8.01 -8.48 -1.81
N ARG A 216 6.90 -8.17 -1.13
CA ARG A 216 6.76 -6.95 -0.32
C ARG A 216 7.60 -6.98 0.96
N THR A 217 7.82 -8.15 1.53
CA THR A 217 8.52 -8.31 2.83
C THR A 217 10.02 -8.45 2.64
N THR A 218 10.46 -9.01 1.52
CA THR A 218 11.88 -9.25 1.23
C THR A 218 12.45 -8.25 0.22
N GLY A 219 11.62 -7.70 -0.66
CA GLY A 219 12.07 -6.94 -1.82
C GLY A 219 12.67 -7.80 -2.92
N LEU A 220 12.38 -9.11 -2.92
CA LEU A 220 12.95 -10.07 -3.85
C LEU A 220 11.84 -10.75 -4.66
N TRP A 221 12.19 -11.21 -5.86
CA TRP A 221 11.37 -12.18 -6.60
C TRP A 221 11.38 -13.54 -5.90
N TYR A 222 10.33 -14.32 -6.09
CA TYR A 222 10.30 -15.73 -5.74
C TYR A 222 10.92 -16.55 -6.86
N GLU A 223 11.78 -17.51 -6.54
CA GLU A 223 12.41 -18.41 -7.52
C GLU A 223 11.83 -19.81 -7.34
N THR A 224 11.22 -20.35 -8.40
CA THR A 224 10.63 -21.69 -8.44
C THR A 224 11.72 -22.76 -8.56
N GLU A 225 11.33 -24.03 -8.44
CA GLU A 225 12.26 -25.17 -8.50
C GLU A 225 12.94 -25.32 -9.88
N ASP A 226 12.28 -24.87 -10.95
CA ASP A 226 12.80 -24.84 -12.32
C ASP A 226 13.56 -23.54 -12.66
N GLY A 227 13.71 -22.63 -11.70
CA GLY A 227 14.50 -21.40 -11.83
C GLY A 227 13.73 -20.20 -12.39
N LEU A 228 12.41 -20.31 -12.58
CA LEU A 228 11.56 -19.20 -12.99
C LEU A 228 11.47 -18.17 -11.85
N LYS A 229 11.66 -16.89 -12.18
CA LYS A 229 11.62 -15.79 -11.23
C LYS A 229 10.31 -15.03 -11.33
N LEU A 230 9.52 -15.06 -10.27
CA LEU A 230 8.18 -14.50 -10.22
C LEU A 230 8.11 -13.30 -9.28
N THR A 231 7.39 -12.25 -9.67
CA THR A 231 7.10 -11.10 -8.80
C THR A 231 5.65 -10.66 -8.92
N TRP A 232 5.09 -10.12 -7.84
CA TRP A 232 3.71 -9.63 -7.74
C TRP A 232 3.57 -8.63 -6.60
N ASP A 233 2.60 -7.72 -6.68
CA ASP A 233 2.14 -6.90 -5.57
C ASP A 233 1.01 -7.63 -4.81
N PRO A 234 1.19 -7.99 -3.53
CA PRO A 234 0.16 -8.67 -2.74
C PRO A 234 -1.17 -7.92 -2.65
N PHE A 235 -1.17 -6.61 -2.92
CA PHE A 235 -2.34 -5.75 -2.77
C PHE A 235 -3.10 -5.53 -4.07
N ALA A 236 -2.46 -5.77 -5.23
CA ALA A 236 -3.03 -5.48 -6.54
C ALA A 236 -3.13 -6.72 -7.43
N ASP A 237 -2.22 -7.68 -7.29
CA ASP A 237 -2.07 -8.80 -8.23
C ASP A 237 -2.68 -10.10 -7.71
N VAL A 238 -3.20 -10.14 -6.47
CA VAL A 238 -3.89 -11.32 -5.92
C VAL A 238 -5.38 -11.21 -6.17
N ILE A 239 -5.89 -12.15 -6.94
CA ILE A 239 -7.30 -12.31 -7.31
C ILE A 239 -7.92 -13.31 -6.35
N TYR A 240 -9.00 -12.90 -5.69
CA TYR A 240 -9.72 -13.71 -4.69
C TYR A 240 -11.11 -14.14 -5.19
N ALA A 241 -11.52 -13.70 -6.38
CA ALA A 241 -12.79 -14.03 -7.02
C ALA A 241 -12.74 -13.58 -8.49
N GLU A 242 -13.32 -14.37 -9.39
CA GLU A 242 -13.69 -13.92 -10.73
C GLU A 242 -15.19 -13.58 -10.74
N GLY A 243 -15.55 -12.30 -10.81
CA GLY A 243 -16.94 -11.84 -10.96
C GLY A 243 -17.43 -10.83 -9.93
N ASP A 244 -18.71 -10.46 -10.04
CA ASP A 244 -19.35 -9.42 -9.22
C ASP A 244 -19.73 -9.88 -7.81
N ASP A 245 -19.85 -11.20 -7.61
CA ASP A 245 -20.21 -11.77 -6.32
C ASP A 245 -18.94 -12.11 -5.49
N PRO A 246 -18.81 -11.57 -4.26
CA PRO A 246 -17.64 -11.80 -3.47
C PRO A 246 -17.55 -13.25 -2.98
N GLU A 247 -16.50 -13.96 -3.37
CA GLU A 247 -16.24 -15.29 -2.87
C GLU A 247 -15.84 -15.28 -1.39
N PRO A 248 -16.20 -16.31 -0.60
CA PRO A 248 -15.84 -16.39 0.81
C PRO A 248 -14.33 -16.31 1.08
N ILE A 249 -13.49 -16.69 0.09
CA ILE A 249 -12.04 -16.63 0.22
C ILE A 249 -11.52 -15.19 0.33
N GLU A 250 -12.30 -14.17 -0.01
CA GLU A 250 -11.96 -12.77 0.27
C GLU A 250 -11.73 -12.49 1.76
N VAL A 251 -12.22 -13.36 2.67
CA VAL A 251 -11.98 -13.26 4.11
C VAL A 251 -10.50 -13.13 4.47
N ILE A 252 -9.57 -13.69 3.68
CA ILE A 252 -8.13 -13.61 3.96
C ILE A 252 -7.45 -12.35 3.41
N ARG A 253 -8.09 -11.59 2.51
CA ARG A 253 -7.52 -10.37 1.91
C ARG A 253 -7.06 -9.34 2.97
N PRO A 254 -7.84 -9.02 4.03
CA PRO A 254 -7.39 -8.13 5.10
C PRO A 254 -6.10 -8.60 5.77
N TYR A 255 -5.95 -9.92 5.96
CA TYR A 255 -4.79 -10.53 6.60
C TYR A 255 -3.52 -10.39 5.77
N ILE A 256 -3.66 -10.40 4.44
CA ILE A 256 -2.58 -10.16 3.48
C ILE A 256 -2.24 -8.66 3.45
N ASN A 257 -3.25 -7.80 3.37
CA ASN A 257 -3.08 -6.34 3.19
C ASN A 257 -2.50 -5.62 4.41
N ARG A 258 -2.61 -6.17 5.62
CA ARG A 258 -2.18 -5.50 6.86
C ARG A 258 -1.21 -6.31 7.69
N SER A 259 -0.20 -5.64 8.23
CA SER A 259 0.71 -6.23 9.24
C SER A 259 0.01 -6.38 10.58
N THR A 260 -0.86 -5.43 10.94
CA THR A 260 -1.62 -5.42 12.20
C THR A 260 -3.10 -5.41 11.92
N LEU A 261 -3.82 -6.32 12.56
CA LEU A 261 -5.28 -6.44 12.46
C LEU A 261 -5.94 -6.01 13.77
N PRO A 262 -7.22 -5.59 13.72
CA PRO A 262 -8.01 -5.41 14.92
C PRO A 262 -7.97 -6.64 15.85
N PRO A 263 -7.79 -6.46 17.17
CA PRO A 263 -7.98 -7.52 18.14
C PRO A 263 -9.38 -8.13 18.00
N GLY A 264 -9.48 -9.47 17.97
CA GLY A 264 -10.75 -10.18 17.80
C GLY A 264 -11.07 -10.57 16.36
N LEU A 265 -10.41 -9.97 15.35
CA LEU A 265 -10.48 -10.47 13.98
C LEU A 265 -9.76 -11.83 13.89
N ASP A 266 -10.45 -12.84 13.40
CA ASP A 266 -9.95 -14.21 13.27
C ASP A 266 -10.01 -14.66 11.80
N PHE A 267 -9.23 -15.70 11.48
CA PHE A 267 -9.20 -16.33 10.16
C PHE A 267 -9.11 -17.84 10.35
N PRO A 268 -9.56 -18.64 9.37
CA PRO A 268 -9.28 -20.06 9.37
C PRO A 268 -7.77 -20.31 9.46
N ASP A 269 -7.33 -21.26 10.28
CA ASP A 269 -5.91 -21.63 10.41
C ASP A 269 -5.40 -22.36 9.16
N ASN A 270 -6.30 -23.07 8.47
CA ASN A 270 -6.00 -23.85 7.28
C ASN A 270 -7.20 -23.91 6.32
N ALA A 271 -6.94 -24.38 5.10
CA ALA A 271 -7.94 -24.51 4.05
C ALA A 271 -9.05 -25.51 4.39
N ALA A 272 -8.79 -26.56 5.19
CA ALA A 272 -9.85 -27.49 5.61
C ALA A 272 -10.86 -26.81 6.54
N GLU A 273 -10.39 -26.00 7.50
CA GLU A 273 -11.25 -25.18 8.35
C GLU A 273 -12.07 -24.19 7.52
N PHE A 274 -11.44 -23.55 6.52
CA PHE A 274 -12.14 -22.66 5.59
C PHE A 274 -13.21 -23.39 4.76
N GLU A 275 -12.87 -24.51 4.11
CA GLU A 275 -13.79 -25.27 3.24
C GLU A 275 -14.97 -25.86 4.03
N SER A 276 -14.75 -26.20 5.31
CA SER A 276 -15.79 -26.70 6.21
C SER A 276 -16.64 -25.60 6.84
N ALA A 277 -16.29 -24.32 6.66
CA ALA A 277 -16.98 -23.22 7.31
C ALA A 277 -18.33 -22.93 6.66
N GLU A 278 -19.37 -22.77 7.48
CA GLU A 278 -20.70 -22.43 7.00
C GLU A 278 -20.77 -20.94 6.64
N VAL A 279 -21.14 -20.62 5.39
CA VAL A 279 -21.39 -19.23 4.99
C VAL A 279 -22.74 -18.78 5.53
N ARG A 280 -22.74 -17.73 6.35
CA ARG A 280 -23.94 -17.15 6.98
C ARG A 280 -24.11 -15.70 6.58
N GLU A 281 -25.35 -15.27 6.42
CA GLU A 281 -25.68 -13.88 6.12
C GLU A 281 -26.22 -13.14 7.34
N GLY A 282 -26.37 -11.82 7.21
CA GLY A 282 -27.12 -10.99 8.16
C GLY A 282 -26.29 -10.35 9.27
N LEU A 283 -24.96 -10.49 9.24
CA LEU A 283 -24.09 -9.75 10.15
C LEU A 283 -23.92 -8.30 9.67
N LEU A 284 -24.39 -7.35 10.46
CA LEU A 284 -24.30 -5.92 10.21
C LEU A 284 -23.25 -5.28 11.10
N LEU A 285 -22.24 -4.67 10.48
CA LEU A 285 -21.24 -3.83 11.13
C LEU A 285 -21.78 -2.39 11.16
N LEU A 286 -22.29 -1.98 12.32
CA LEU A 286 -22.73 -0.61 12.55
C LEU A 286 -21.58 0.20 13.16
N PHE A 287 -21.02 1.13 12.38
CA PHE A 287 -20.02 2.07 12.89
C PHE A 287 -20.68 3.37 13.31
N LYS A 288 -20.62 3.70 14.60
CA LYS A 288 -21.07 5.01 15.11
C LYS A 288 -19.89 5.94 15.29
N ARG A 289 -20.07 7.18 14.87
CA ARG A 289 -19.07 8.22 15.02
C ARG A 289 -19.02 8.71 16.47
N GLU A 290 -17.84 8.60 17.06
CA GLU A 290 -17.45 9.32 18.28
C GLU A 290 -16.57 10.54 17.90
N ARG A 291 -16.03 11.27 18.88
CA ARG A 291 -15.33 12.55 18.63
C ARG A 291 -14.18 12.43 17.64
N ARG A 292 -13.34 11.39 17.74
CA ARG A 292 -12.14 11.20 16.89
C ARG A 292 -12.02 9.81 16.27
N ASN A 293 -12.76 8.85 16.80
CA ASN A 293 -12.78 7.42 16.52
C ASN A 293 -14.19 6.96 16.06
N TRP A 294 -14.29 5.71 15.67
CA TRP A 294 -15.54 5.01 15.41
C TRP A 294 -15.69 3.90 16.43
N LYS A 295 -16.91 3.74 16.92
CA LYS A 295 -17.30 2.59 17.73
C LYS A 295 -18.06 1.61 16.83
N LEU A 296 -17.85 0.31 17.04
CA LEU A 296 -18.49 -0.75 16.27
C LEU A 296 -19.52 -1.48 17.13
N TRP A 297 -20.68 -1.77 16.54
CA TRP A 297 -21.66 -2.74 17.03
C TRP A 297 -21.87 -3.79 15.94
N LEU A 298 -21.89 -5.05 16.36
CA LEU A 298 -22.17 -6.22 15.56
C LEU A 298 -23.61 -6.62 15.82
N LEU A 299 -24.48 -6.37 14.83
CA LEU A 299 -25.90 -6.70 14.90
C LEU A 299 -26.19 -7.89 14.00
N GLY A 300 -27.05 -8.80 14.45
CA GLY A 300 -27.50 -9.93 13.64
C GLY A 300 -27.40 -11.26 14.40
N PRO A 301 -26.88 -12.33 13.76
CA PRO A 301 -26.88 -13.68 14.32
C PRO A 301 -25.97 -13.81 15.55
N ASP A 302 -26.17 -14.88 16.32
CA ASP A 302 -25.32 -15.22 17.45
C ASP A 302 -23.88 -15.49 16.98
N ILE A 303 -22.95 -14.69 17.50
CA ILE A 303 -21.52 -14.75 17.17
C ILE A 303 -20.69 -15.11 18.41
N GLY A 304 -19.56 -15.77 18.19
CA GLY A 304 -18.60 -16.11 19.24
C GLY A 304 -18.02 -14.90 19.97
N THR A 305 -17.61 -15.10 21.22
CA THR A 305 -17.08 -14.04 22.11
C THR A 305 -15.85 -13.33 21.54
N ARG A 306 -15.05 -14.02 20.72
CA ARG A 306 -13.85 -13.45 20.08
C ARG A 306 -14.22 -12.47 18.98
N LEU A 307 -15.19 -12.81 18.12
CA LEU A 307 -15.66 -11.88 17.11
C LEU A 307 -16.40 -10.70 17.76
N LEU A 308 -17.21 -10.99 18.79
CA LEU A 308 -17.91 -9.98 19.59
C LEU A 308 -16.93 -9.00 20.27
N SER A 309 -15.69 -9.42 20.57
CA SER A 309 -14.72 -8.53 21.20
C SER A 309 -14.32 -7.33 20.34
N LEU A 310 -14.59 -7.35 19.02
CA LEU A 310 -14.46 -6.18 18.15
C LEU A 310 -15.30 -4.99 18.67
N GLU A 311 -16.43 -5.25 19.34
CA GLU A 311 -17.23 -4.17 19.94
C GLU A 311 -16.52 -3.46 21.09
N ASN A 312 -15.47 -4.01 21.69
CA ASN A 312 -14.79 -3.39 22.83
C ASN A 312 -13.83 -2.26 22.42
N ASP A 313 -13.42 -2.22 21.15
CA ASP A 313 -12.38 -1.32 20.68
C ASP A 313 -12.91 0.01 20.12
N SER A 314 -11.96 0.87 19.73
CA SER A 314 -12.16 2.11 19.00
C SER A 314 -11.38 2.08 17.69
N TYR A 315 -12.04 2.46 16.60
CA TYR A 315 -11.52 2.31 15.25
C TYR A 315 -11.16 3.66 14.62
N SER A 316 -9.98 3.72 14.02
CA SER A 316 -9.60 4.79 13.09
C SER A 316 -10.32 4.62 11.75
N ASN A 317 -10.34 5.68 10.92
CA ASN A 317 -10.94 5.60 9.58
C ASN A 317 -10.35 4.46 8.73
N SER A 318 -9.05 4.21 8.85
CA SER A 318 -8.38 3.12 8.10
C SER A 318 -8.78 1.74 8.59
N GLN A 319 -9.07 1.56 9.88
CA GLN A 319 -9.57 0.28 10.40
C GLN A 319 -11.04 0.05 10.05
N VAL A 320 -11.86 1.10 9.98
CA VAL A 320 -13.24 0.99 9.48
C VAL A 320 -13.24 0.51 8.02
N VAL A 321 -12.40 1.10 7.17
CA VAL A 321 -12.23 0.67 5.77
C VAL A 321 -11.77 -0.77 5.68
N LEU A 322 -10.78 -1.17 6.50
CA LEU A 322 -10.31 -2.56 6.55
C LEU A 322 -11.42 -3.56 6.87
N LEU A 323 -12.20 -3.29 7.92
CA LEU A 323 -13.30 -4.16 8.33
C LEU A 323 -14.41 -4.19 7.27
N ALA A 324 -14.74 -3.04 6.67
CA ALA A 324 -15.70 -2.97 5.58
C ALA A 324 -15.23 -3.75 4.33
N GLU A 325 -13.96 -3.67 3.96
CA GLU A 325 -13.38 -4.37 2.81
C GLU A 325 -13.16 -5.86 3.04
N SER A 326 -13.37 -6.36 4.27
CA SER A 326 -13.19 -7.78 4.58
C SER A 326 -14.23 -8.68 3.89
N LYS A 327 -15.42 -8.13 3.56
CA LYS A 327 -16.62 -8.78 2.98
C LYS A 327 -17.20 -9.97 3.77
N TYR A 328 -16.35 -10.73 4.45
CA TYR A 328 -16.66 -11.81 5.35
C TYR A 328 -15.89 -11.62 6.66
N LEU A 329 -16.46 -12.08 7.77
CA LEU A 329 -15.77 -12.23 9.06
C LEU A 329 -15.86 -13.68 9.51
N PHE A 330 -14.73 -14.27 9.87
CA PHE A 330 -14.69 -15.63 10.38
C PHE A 330 -14.98 -15.67 11.88
N ASP A 331 -15.93 -16.50 12.28
CA ASP A 331 -16.17 -16.85 13.67
C ASP A 331 -15.72 -18.29 13.93
N ARG A 332 -14.57 -18.42 14.58
CA ARG A 332 -14.00 -19.71 14.95
C ARG A 332 -14.89 -20.52 15.90
N HIS A 333 -15.71 -19.86 16.74
CA HIS A 333 -16.55 -20.59 17.69
C HIS A 333 -17.61 -21.44 16.99
N SER A 334 -18.21 -20.87 15.94
CA SER A 334 -19.25 -21.51 15.14
C SER A 334 -18.74 -22.10 13.82
N ASN A 335 -17.43 -22.02 13.57
CA ASN A 335 -16.80 -22.31 12.27
C ASN A 335 -17.62 -21.75 11.10
N SER A 336 -17.92 -20.45 11.16
CA SER A 336 -18.82 -19.80 10.20
C SER A 336 -18.16 -18.56 9.58
N LEU A 337 -18.46 -18.34 8.30
CA LEU A 337 -18.06 -17.14 7.55
C LEU A 337 -19.28 -16.23 7.42
N TYR A 338 -19.29 -15.13 8.17
CA TYR A 338 -20.39 -14.18 8.14
C TYR A 338 -20.18 -13.15 7.03
N LYS A 339 -21.02 -13.20 5.99
CA LYS A 339 -21.10 -12.15 4.96
C LYS A 339 -21.56 -10.85 5.60
N ILE A 340 -20.75 -9.80 5.48
CA ILE A 340 -20.98 -8.55 6.21
C ILE A 340 -21.80 -7.55 5.40
N LYS A 341 -22.63 -6.81 6.12
CA LYS A 341 -23.21 -5.53 5.68
C LYS A 341 -22.61 -4.41 6.52
N VAL A 342 -22.54 -3.20 5.97
CA VAL A 342 -21.97 -2.05 6.68
C VAL A 342 -22.99 -0.92 6.78
N ALA A 343 -23.12 -0.35 7.97
CA ALA A 343 -23.89 0.85 8.22
C ALA A 343 -23.07 1.89 9.00
N LEU A 344 -23.35 3.17 8.74
CA LEU A 344 -22.69 4.29 9.42
C LEU A 344 -23.72 5.12 10.20
N ASP A 345 -23.47 5.38 11.47
CA ASP A 345 -24.26 6.28 12.32
C ASP A 345 -23.46 7.53 12.70
N PHE A 346 -23.81 8.67 12.08
CA PHE A 346 -23.19 9.95 12.36
C PHE A 346 -24.10 11.11 11.98
N ASP A 347 -23.85 12.27 12.60
CA ASP A 347 -24.52 13.52 12.24
C ASP A 347 -23.91 14.10 10.95
N LYS A 348 -24.60 13.90 9.82
CA LYS A 348 -24.15 14.37 8.50
C LYS A 348 -23.94 15.89 8.42
N LYS A 349 -24.53 16.68 9.32
CA LYS A 349 -24.34 18.14 9.36
C LYS A 349 -23.04 18.54 10.08
N LYS A 350 -22.47 17.64 10.89
CA LYS A 350 -21.32 17.92 11.76
C LYS A 350 -20.05 17.20 11.36
N MET A 351 -20.13 16.22 10.47
CA MET A 351 -18.98 15.38 10.11
C MET A 351 -18.59 15.56 8.64
N SER A 352 -17.32 15.91 8.41
CA SER A 352 -16.67 15.75 7.11
C SER A 352 -16.42 14.28 6.83
N ILE A 353 -16.83 13.79 5.65
CA ILE A 353 -16.60 12.39 5.25
C ILE A 353 -15.11 12.16 5.00
N PRO A 354 -14.49 11.16 5.66
CA PRO A 354 -13.11 10.81 5.39
C PRO A 354 -12.93 10.40 3.93
N LYS A 355 -11.97 11.00 3.21
CA LYS A 355 -11.69 10.66 1.80
C LYS A 355 -11.42 9.16 1.60
N ILE A 356 -10.79 8.51 2.59
CA ILE A 356 -10.50 7.07 2.56
C ILE A 356 -11.77 6.19 2.56
N PHE A 357 -12.93 6.71 2.96
CA PHE A 357 -14.18 5.94 2.84
C PHE A 357 -14.64 5.82 1.39
N LEU A 358 -14.19 6.75 0.53
CA LEU A 358 -14.56 6.76 -0.87
C LEU A 358 -13.84 5.68 -1.70
N SER A 359 -12.81 5.04 -1.13
CA SER A 359 -12.12 3.92 -1.78
C SER A 359 -12.80 2.57 -1.56
N SER A 360 -13.76 2.48 -0.63
CA SER A 360 -14.44 1.23 -0.29
C SER A 360 -15.87 1.24 -0.86
N PRO A 361 -16.21 0.35 -1.80
CA PRO A 361 -17.56 0.27 -2.37
C PRO A 361 -18.65 0.09 -1.30
N LEU A 362 -18.40 -0.74 -0.28
CA LEU A 362 -19.34 -0.98 0.82
C LEU A 362 -19.57 0.27 1.67
N LEU A 363 -18.52 1.07 1.94
CA LEU A 363 -18.68 2.35 2.65
C LEU A 363 -19.35 3.40 1.78
N CYS A 364 -19.06 3.44 0.48
CA CYS A 364 -19.77 4.31 -0.47
C CYS A 364 -21.28 4.00 -0.49
N SER A 365 -21.66 2.72 -0.53
CA SER A 365 -23.06 2.30 -0.43
C SER A 365 -23.69 2.69 0.91
N ALA A 366 -22.97 2.52 2.02
CA ALA A 366 -23.45 2.95 3.34
C ALA A 366 -23.62 4.48 3.47
N LEU A 367 -22.74 5.27 2.83
CA LEU A 367 -22.85 6.72 2.74
C LEU A 367 -24.06 7.15 1.89
N ALA A 368 -24.27 6.49 0.74
CA ALA A 368 -25.42 6.72 -0.13
C ALA A 368 -26.74 6.45 0.62
N ALA A 369 -26.82 5.35 1.37
CA ALA A 369 -27.97 5.02 2.22
C ALA A 369 -28.25 6.07 3.32
N LYS A 370 -27.26 6.87 3.71
CA LYS A 370 -27.40 8.02 4.63
C LYS A 370 -27.74 9.34 3.92
N GLY A 371 -27.99 9.28 2.61
CA GLY A 371 -28.32 10.43 1.77
C GLY A 371 -27.10 11.29 1.42
N ILE A 372 -25.89 10.71 1.41
CA ILE A 372 -24.67 11.38 0.97
C ILE A 372 -24.35 10.91 -0.45
N MET A 373 -24.61 11.78 -1.42
CA MET A 373 -24.17 11.54 -2.80
C MET A 373 -22.69 11.87 -2.95
N VAL A 374 -21.89 10.87 -3.28
CA VAL A 374 -20.48 11.04 -3.64
C VAL A 374 -20.42 11.44 -5.11
N LYS A 375 -20.17 12.71 -5.41
CA LYS A 375 -19.92 13.16 -6.79
C LYS A 375 -18.54 12.66 -7.25
N GLY A 376 -18.47 12.01 -8.41
CA GLY A 376 -17.20 11.68 -9.08
C GLY A 376 -16.76 10.21 -9.04
N ILE A 377 -17.52 9.30 -8.45
CA ILE A 377 -17.33 7.86 -8.66
C ILE A 377 -18.22 7.47 -9.84
N ARG A 378 -17.65 7.32 -11.04
CA ARG A 378 -18.34 6.62 -12.14
C ARG A 378 -18.59 5.21 -11.63
N ARG A 379 -19.84 4.90 -11.33
CA ARG A 379 -20.26 3.52 -11.15
C ARG A 379 -20.35 2.93 -12.55
N GLU A 380 -19.48 1.98 -12.87
CA GLU A 380 -19.80 0.99 -13.89
C GLU A 380 -20.79 0.03 -13.23
N TYR A 381 -22.09 0.35 -13.31
CA TYR A 381 -23.15 -0.65 -13.16
C TYR A 381 -23.68 -0.92 -14.57
N PRO A 382 -23.99 -2.18 -14.93
CA PRO A 382 -24.80 -2.48 -16.10
C PRO A 382 -26.15 -1.75 -15.98
N ASP A 383 -26.63 -1.17 -17.08
CA ASP A 383 -27.79 -0.26 -17.16
C ASP A 383 -29.17 -0.91 -16.85
N ASP A 384 -29.22 -2.10 -16.25
CA ASP A 384 -30.44 -2.92 -16.26
C ASP A 384 -31.30 -2.84 -14.99
N GLU A 385 -30.89 -2.13 -13.93
CA GLU A 385 -31.65 -2.05 -12.66
C GLU A 385 -32.18 -0.64 -12.29
N GLN A 386 -32.06 0.36 -13.16
CA GLN A 386 -32.60 1.71 -12.86
C GLN A 386 -34.12 1.86 -13.09
N ASP A 387 -34.78 0.91 -13.75
CA ASP A 387 -36.19 1.07 -14.14
C ASP A 387 -37.23 0.59 -13.10
N GLU A 388 -36.82 -0.09 -12.02
CA GLU A 388 -37.79 -0.62 -11.03
C GLU A 388 -37.96 0.24 -9.76
N LEU A 389 -37.16 1.29 -9.55
CA LEU A 389 -37.25 2.15 -8.35
C LEU A 389 -38.03 3.46 -8.55
N GLU A 390 -38.59 3.71 -9.73
CA GLU A 390 -39.49 4.87 -9.97
C GLU A 390 -40.99 4.53 -9.81
N LYS A 391 -41.34 3.34 -9.33
CA LYS A 391 -42.74 2.98 -9.04
C LYS A 391 -42.88 2.18 -7.74
N GLU A 392 -42.82 2.88 -6.61
CA GLU A 392 -43.73 2.66 -5.45
C GLU A 392 -43.63 3.80 -4.41
#